data_AF-A0A3B8ZDL2-F1
#
_entry.id   AF-A0A3B8ZDL2-F1
#
_cell.length_a   1.000
_cell.length_b   1.000
_cell.length_c   1.000
_cell.angle_alpha   90.00
_cell.angle_beta   90.00
_cell.angle_gamma   90.00
#
_symmetry.space_group_name_H-M   'P 1'
#
loop_
_entity.id
_entity.type
_entity.pdbx_description
1 polymer ?
#
loop_
_entity_poly.entity_id
_entity_poly.type
_entity_poly.pdbx_seq_one_letter_code
_entity_poly.pdbx_strand_id
1 'polypeptide(L)' 'MLESSGSDISMMMLSTSMETNRWSQLASLVLDGQPVTADQALAVLESDDDQLLDLIAAAYRLRL' A
#
# COMPACT_ATOMS: atom_id res chain seq x y z
N MET A 1 19.62 12.81 30.25
CA MET A 1 18.92 11.55 29.91
C MET A 1 17.61 11.89 29.20
N LEU A 2 17.67 12.40 27.95
CA LEU A 2 16.52 12.84 27.14
C LEU A 2 16.84 12.77 25.62
N GLU A 3 17.54 11.73 25.14
CA GLU A 3 17.95 11.64 23.70
C GLU A 3 17.58 10.30 23.02
N SER A 4 16.67 9.49 23.59
CA SER A 4 16.30 8.19 23.01
C SER A 4 15.05 8.21 22.12
N SER A 5 14.16 9.20 22.25
CA SER A 5 12.85 9.16 21.56
C SER A 5 12.89 9.46 20.05
N GLY A 6 13.93 10.15 19.55
CA GLY A 6 14.03 10.47 18.11
C GLY A 6 14.31 9.26 17.21
N SER A 7 15.00 8.25 17.76
CA SER A 7 15.32 7.02 17.04
C SER A 7 14.11 6.09 16.96
N ASP A 8 13.29 6.00 18.03
CA ASP A 8 12.05 5.20 18.04
C ASP A 8 10.99 5.76 17.09
N ILE A 9 10.84 7.08 17.00
CA ILE A 9 9.88 7.72 16.06
C ILE A 9 10.33 7.49 14.61
N SER A 10 11.62 7.64 14.30
CA SER A 10 12.12 7.32 12.95
C SER A 10 11.95 5.84 12.61
N MET A 11 12.14 4.95 13.59
CA MET A 11 11.97 3.50 13.41
C MET A 11 10.50 3.11 13.24
N MET A 12 9.56 3.73 13.96
CA MET A 12 8.11 3.60 13.76
C MET A 12 7.65 4.15 12.40
N MET A 13 8.14 5.33 12.01
CA MET A 13 7.81 5.93 10.70
C MET A 13 8.35 5.09 9.54
N LEU A 14 9.54 4.51 9.69
CA LEU A 14 10.14 3.61 8.70
C LEU A 14 9.35 2.28 8.60
N SER A 15 8.91 1.73 9.73
CA SER A 15 8.13 0.48 9.75
C SER A 15 6.68 0.65 9.27
N THR A 16 6.07 1.83 9.45
CA THR A 16 4.80 2.18 8.77
C THR A 16 4.97 2.31 7.25
N SER A 17 6.12 2.78 6.77
CA SER A 17 6.37 2.97 5.33
C SER A 17 6.85 1.72 4.57
N MET A 18 7.30 0.68 5.28
CA MET A 18 7.82 -0.57 4.68
C MET A 18 6.78 -1.68 4.53
N GLU A 19 5.59 -1.57 5.13
CA GLU A 19 4.48 -2.42 4.74
C GLU A 19 4.02 -1.96 3.35
N THR A 20 4.52 -2.62 2.32
CA THR A 20 4.05 -2.36 0.96
C THR A 20 2.58 -2.76 0.95
N ASN A 21 1.67 -1.78 1.01
CA ASN A 21 0.24 -2.05 1.08
C ASN A 21 -0.13 -3.00 -0.08
N ARG A 22 -1.05 -3.94 0.16
CA ARG A 22 -1.37 -4.99 -0.81
C ARG A 22 -1.82 -4.45 -2.18
N TRP A 23 -2.45 -3.29 -2.20
CA TRP A 23 -2.91 -2.60 -3.41
C TRP A 23 -1.75 -2.01 -4.19
N SER A 24 -0.76 -1.45 -3.50
CA SER A 24 0.49 -0.96 -4.07
C SER A 24 1.27 -2.09 -4.75
N GLN A 25 1.27 -3.30 -4.16
CA GLN A 25 1.84 -4.50 -4.79
C GLN A 25 1.03 -4.90 -6.04
N LEU A 26 -0.29 -4.98 -5.93
CA LEU A 26 -1.16 -5.31 -7.07
C LEU A 26 -0.98 -4.32 -8.23
N ALA A 27 -0.92 -3.02 -7.95
CA ALA A 27 -0.67 -1.99 -8.97
C ALA A 27 0.72 -2.14 -9.61
N SER A 28 1.74 -2.52 -8.84
CA SER A 28 3.08 -2.76 -9.39
C SER A 28 3.06 -3.94 -10.36
N LEU A 29 2.38 -5.04 -10.03
CA LEU A 29 2.20 -6.18 -10.94
C LEU A 29 1.51 -5.77 -12.25
N VAL A 30 0.47 -4.94 -12.17
CA VAL A 30 -0.25 -4.45 -13.37
C VAL A 30 0.65 -3.57 -14.23
N LEU A 31 1.45 -2.68 -13.64
CA LEU A 31 2.42 -1.86 -14.36
C LEU A 31 3.52 -2.70 -15.00
N ASP A 32 3.89 -3.82 -14.38
CA ASP A 32 4.82 -4.82 -14.95
C ASP A 32 4.18 -5.67 -16.06
N GLY A 33 2.94 -5.35 -16.46
CA GLY A 33 2.22 -6.01 -17.54
C GLY A 33 1.53 -7.32 -17.13
N GLN A 34 1.48 -7.63 -15.82
CA GLN A 34 0.74 -8.79 -15.33
C GLN A 34 -0.76 -8.47 -15.25
N PRO A 35 -1.63 -9.28 -15.86
CA PRO A 35 -3.07 -9.06 -15.76
C PRO A 35 -3.57 -9.35 -14.34
N VAL A 36 -4.61 -8.63 -13.93
CA VAL A 36 -5.32 -8.88 -12.67
C VAL A 36 -6.21 -10.12 -12.83
N THR A 37 -6.17 -11.02 -11.86
CA THR A 37 -7.07 -12.18 -11.78
C THR A 37 -8.47 -11.78 -11.29
N ALA A 38 -9.47 -12.63 -11.53
CA ALA A 38 -10.83 -12.37 -11.05
C ALA A 38 -10.90 -12.19 -9.52
N ASP A 39 -10.18 -13.03 -8.76
CA ASP A 39 -10.16 -12.96 -7.29
C ASP A 39 -9.51 -11.68 -6.78
N GLN A 40 -8.44 -11.22 -7.43
CA GLN A 40 -7.80 -9.94 -7.09
C GLN A 40 -8.71 -8.75 -7.40
N ALA A 41 -9.43 -8.80 -8.52
CA ALA A 41 -10.41 -7.77 -8.86
C ALA A 41 -11.60 -7.77 -7.89
N LEU A 42 -12.08 -8.96 -7.49
CA LEU A 42 -13.12 -9.08 -6.48
C LEU A 42 -12.66 -8.52 -5.14
N ALA A 43 -11.43 -8.83 -4.73
CA ALA A 43 -10.86 -8.32 -3.49
C ALA A 43 -10.85 -6.78 -3.46
N VAL A 44 -10.59 -6.11 -4.59
CA VAL A 44 -10.69 -4.64 -4.73
C VAL A 44 -12.11 -4.14 -4.49
N LEU A 45 -13.13 -4.86 -4.98
CA LEU A 45 -14.53 -4.50 -4.81
C LEU A 45 -15.04 -4.75 -3.38
N GLU A 46 -14.48 -5.74 -2.70
CA GLU A 46 -14.82 -6.14 -1.32
C GLU A 46 -13.93 -5.47 -0.27
N SER A 47 -13.08 -4.50 -0.66
CA SER A 47 -12.20 -3.82 0.30
C SER A 47 -13.00 -2.97 1.27
N ASP A 48 -12.66 -3.06 2.55
CA ASP A 48 -13.25 -2.23 3.60
C ASP A 48 -12.84 -0.74 3.47
N ASP A 49 -13.63 0.15 4.07
CA ASP A 49 -13.41 1.61 4.00
C ASP A 49 -12.07 2.06 4.62
N ASP A 50 -11.54 1.30 5.58
CA ASP A 50 -10.23 1.56 6.19
C ASP A 50 -9.05 1.39 5.21
N GLN A 51 -9.27 0.64 4.13
CA GLN A 51 -8.31 0.42 3.05
C GLN A 51 -8.48 1.39 1.88
N LEU A 52 -9.52 2.24 1.89
CA LEU A 52 -9.91 3.08 0.76
C LEU A 52 -8.79 4.02 0.30
N LEU A 53 -8.10 4.68 1.25
CA LEU A 53 -7.04 5.63 0.93
C LEU A 53 -5.85 4.93 0.25
N ASP A 54 -5.49 3.76 0.76
CA ASP A 54 -4.40 2.93 0.22
C ASP A 54 -4.72 2.38 -1.18
N LEU A 55 -5.98 1.99 -1.39
CA LEU A 55 -6.48 1.48 -2.67
C LEU A 55 -6.49 2.59 -3.73
N ILE A 56 -7.01 3.78 -3.38
CA ILE A 56 -7.01 4.94 -4.28
C ILE A 56 -5.58 5.34 -4.64
N ALA A 57 -4.68 5.42 -3.66
CA ALA A 57 -3.28 5.75 -3.90
C ALA A 57 -2.62 4.78 -4.90
N ALA A 58 -2.90 3.48 -4.78
CA ALA A 58 -2.44 2.47 -5.74
C ALA A 58 -3.06 2.64 -7.14
N ALA A 59 -4.38 2.86 -7.22
CA ALA A 59 -5.09 3.05 -8.49
C ALA A 59 -4.61 4.28 -9.26
N TYR A 60 -4.28 5.38 -8.56
CA TYR A 60 -3.72 6.59 -9.18
C TYR A 60 -2.40 6.32 -9.93
N ARG A 61 -1.60 5.35 -9.49
CA ARG A 61 -0.35 4.97 -10.17
C ARG A 61 -0.59 4.34 -11.55
N LEU A 62 -1.75 3.70 -11.77
CA LEU A 62 -2.08 3.02 -13.03
C LEU A 62 -2.56 3.97 -14.14
N ARG A 63 -2.87 5.22 -13.78
CA ARG A 63 -3.44 6.21 -14.72
C ARG A 63 -2.38 6.87 -15.61
N LEU A 64 -1.09 6.76 -15.27
CA LEU A 64 0.04 7.40 -15.96
C LEU A 64 0.56 6.55 -17.12
#